data_AF-A0A1I2APF5-F1
#
_entry.id   AF-A0A1I2APF5-F1
#
_cell.length_a   1.000
_cell.length_b   1.000
_cell.length_c   1.000
_cell.angle_alpha   90.00
_cell.angle_beta   90.00
_cell.angle_gamma   90.00
#
_symmetry.space_group_name_H-M   'P 1'
#
loop_
_entity.id
_entity.type
_entity.pdbx_description
1 polymer ?
#
loop_
_entity_poly.entity_id
_entity_poly.type
_entity_poly.pdbx_seq_one_letter_code
_entity_poly.pdbx_strand_id
1 'polypeptide(L)'
;MFWLIRHRWFAGIVVLLIIVGYFWISSPGKVVVRIDGALIGIQNDIREFLQKDSFWKDQLYFANREQETLRTQPERDQKLRIQLDRMIHENRQWMEQYYRDNPSSRPSPATMQSNALREMADRIEQAELDQILDQIRRKRINELDLILQVCKHRAK
;
A
#
# COMPACT_ATOMS: atom_id res chain seq x y z
N MET A 1 48.35 15.07 22.78
CA MET A 1 47.62 13.80 22.55
C MET A 1 46.25 13.74 23.24
N PHE A 2 46.13 14.18 24.50
CA PHE A 2 44.85 14.20 25.25
C PHE A 2 43.72 15.08 24.67
N TRP A 3 44.04 16.18 23.99
CA TRP A 3 43.05 17.10 23.43
C TRP A 3 42.27 16.51 22.24
N LEU A 4 42.97 15.80 21.33
CA LEU A 4 42.37 15.08 20.21
C LEU A 4 41.46 13.93 20.66
N ILE A 5 41.84 13.23 21.74
CA ILE A 5 41.03 12.15 22.32
C ILE A 5 39.72 12.72 22.87
N ARG A 6 39.77 13.84 23.61
CA ARG A 6 38.58 14.48 24.20
C ARG A 6 37.56 14.95 23.15
N HIS A 7 38.02 15.45 22.01
CA HIS A 7 37.13 15.85 20.90
C HIS A 7 36.49 14.65 20.18
N ARG A 8 37.18 13.52 20.06
CA ARG A 8 36.61 12.31 19.46
C ARG A 8 35.50 11.71 20.33
N TRP A 9 35.67 11.72 21.66
CA TRP A 9 34.62 11.31 22.59
C TRP A 9 33.40 12.23 22.54
N PHE A 10 33.63 13.55 22.51
CA PHE A 10 32.54 14.53 22.39
C PHE A 10 31.75 14.35 21.09
N ALA A 11 32.44 14.21 19.95
CA ALA A 11 31.79 13.95 18.67
C ALA A 11 30.99 12.64 18.67
N GLY A 12 31.52 11.56 19.27
CA GLY A 12 30.80 10.30 19.42
C GLY A 12 29.51 10.43 20.24
N ILE A 13 29.55 11.17 21.34
CA ILE A 13 28.36 11.44 22.18
C ILE A 13 27.33 12.25 21.40
N VAL A 14 27.74 13.29 20.67
CA VAL A 14 26.82 14.10 19.86
C VAL A 14 26.14 13.25 18.79
N VAL A 15 26.89 12.40 18.08
CA VAL A 15 26.32 11.48 17.08
C VAL A 15 25.33 10.51 17.72
N LEU A 16 25.68 9.94 18.89
CA LEU A 16 24.78 9.04 19.61
C LEU A 16 23.48 9.74 20.02
N LEU A 17 23.55 10.98 20.53
CA LEU A 17 22.37 11.77 20.88
C LEU A 17 21.49 12.07 19.68
N ILE A 18 22.08 12.35 18.51
CA ILE A 18 21.34 12.55 17.26
C ILE A 18 20.61 11.27 16.86
N ILE A 19 21.27 10.11 16.94
CA ILE A 19 20.67 8.81 16.61
C ILE A 19 19.51 8.50 17.57
N VAL A 20 19.71 8.65 18.88
CA VAL A 20 18.66 8.42 19.89
C VAL A 20 17.50 9.40 19.69
N GLY A 21 17.79 10.67 19.45
CA GLY A 21 16.77 11.68 19.15
C GLY A 21 15.96 11.34 17.89
N TYR A 22 16.62 10.84 16.85
CA TYR A 22 15.94 10.35 15.65
C TYR A 22 15.00 9.18 15.97
N PHE A 23 15.44 8.18 16.73
CA PHE A 23 14.57 7.07 17.12
C PHE A 23 13.44 7.49 18.06
N TRP A 24 13.63 8.50 18.89
CA TRP A 24 12.61 9.00 19.80
C TRP A 24 11.50 9.77 19.07
N ILE A 25 11.83 10.49 18.00
CA ILE A 25 10.87 11.33 17.24
C ILE A 25 10.31 10.60 16.00
N SER A 26 11.07 9.67 15.41
CA SER A 26 10.67 9.01 14.16
C SER A 26 9.54 8.00 14.37
N SER A 27 8.46 8.20 13.62
CA SER A 27 7.36 7.24 13.54
C SER A 27 7.72 6.08 12.59
N PRO A 28 7.27 4.84 12.84
CA PRO A 28 7.47 3.72 11.91
C PRO A 28 6.79 3.90 10.54
N GLY A 29 5.80 4.80 10.43
CA GLY A 29 5.15 5.17 9.16
C GLY A 29 4.22 4.10 8.57
N LYS A 30 4.13 2.93 9.19
CA LYS A 30 3.28 1.80 8.81
C LYS A 30 3.03 0.88 10.00
N VAL A 31 2.14 -0.09 9.82
CA VAL A 31 1.94 -1.18 10.78
C VAL A 31 3.17 -2.10 10.76
N VAL A 32 3.80 -2.25 11.93
CA VAL A 32 4.97 -3.13 12.14
C VAL A 32 4.72 -4.18 13.22
N VAL A 33 3.49 -4.25 13.72
CA VAL A 33 3.03 -5.23 14.72
C VAL A 33 2.46 -6.44 13.99
N ARG A 34 2.82 -7.64 14.45
CA ARG A 34 2.25 -8.91 13.99
C ARG A 34 1.03 -9.30 14.83
N ILE A 35 0.28 -10.30 14.37
CA ILE A 35 -0.92 -10.81 15.06
C ILE A 35 -0.64 -11.35 16.47
N ASP A 36 0.59 -11.82 16.74
CA ASP A 36 1.06 -12.28 18.05
C ASP A 36 1.48 -11.12 18.97
N GLY A 37 1.42 -9.88 18.48
CA GLY A 37 1.88 -8.67 19.17
C GLY A 37 3.38 -8.43 19.13
N ALA A 38 4.15 -9.28 18.45
CA ALA A 38 5.57 -9.06 18.27
C ALA A 38 5.83 -8.00 17.18
N LEU A 39 6.94 -7.28 17.32
CA LEU A 39 7.34 -6.24 16.38
C LEU A 39 8.23 -6.81 15.27
N ILE A 40 8.09 -6.24 14.08
CA ILE A 40 8.90 -6.61 12.92
C ILE A 40 10.20 -5.81 12.97
N GLY A 41 11.28 -6.46 13.42
CA GLY A 41 12.65 -5.97 13.32
C GLY A 41 13.13 -5.09 14.50
N ILE A 42 14.43 -5.17 14.78
CA ILE A 42 15.10 -4.61 15.97
C ILE A 42 14.92 -3.10 16.11
N GLN A 43 14.86 -2.36 14.99
CA GLN A 43 14.63 -0.92 15.01
C GLN A 43 13.31 -0.54 15.68
N ASN A 44 12.27 -1.36 15.51
CA ASN A 44 10.96 -1.09 16.10
C ASN A 44 10.91 -1.51 17.57
N ASP A 45 11.68 -2.53 17.97
CA ASP A 45 11.89 -2.85 19.39
C ASP A 45 12.55 -1.67 20.13
N ILE A 46 13.57 -1.05 19.51
CA ILE A 46 14.21 0.16 20.06
C ILE A 46 13.22 1.32 20.15
N ARG A 47 12.40 1.54 19.11
CA ARG A 47 11.37 2.58 19.13
C ARG A 47 10.34 2.33 20.22
N GLU A 48 9.82 1.12 20.34
CA GLU A 48 8.84 0.76 21.36
C GLU A 48 9.41 0.98 22.77
N PHE A 49 10.66 0.61 23.00
CA PHE A 49 11.35 0.88 24.26
C PHE A 49 11.49 2.38 24.57
N LEU A 50 11.84 3.20 23.58
CA LEU A 50 12.08 4.64 23.76
C LEU A 50 10.78 5.47 23.83
N GLN A 51 9.77 5.10 23.05
CA GLN A 51 8.54 5.85 22.83
C GLN A 51 7.37 5.35 23.71
N LYS A 52 7.37 4.06 24.07
CA LYS A 52 6.33 3.42 24.90
C LYS A 52 4.92 3.66 24.34
N ASP A 53 4.05 4.34 25.08
CA ASP A 53 2.64 4.52 24.73
C ASP A 53 2.46 5.29 23.41
N SER A 54 3.36 6.22 23.08
CA SER A 54 3.25 6.95 21.81
C SER A 54 3.50 6.03 20.61
N PHE A 55 4.40 5.06 20.71
CA PHE A 55 4.61 4.04 19.68
C PHE A 55 3.34 3.22 19.46
N TRP A 56 2.70 2.76 20.53
CA TRP A 56 1.47 1.96 20.42
C TRP A 56 0.28 2.77 19.91
N LYS A 57 0.19 4.06 20.23
CA LYS A 57 -0.79 5.00 19.64
C LYS A 57 -0.56 5.19 18.14
N ASP A 58 0.70 5.32 17.72
CA ASP A 58 1.05 5.38 16.30
C ASP A 58 0.67 4.08 15.57
N GLN A 59 0.98 2.91 16.16
CA GLN A 59 0.57 1.62 15.59
C GLN A 59 -0.95 1.49 15.49
N LEU A 60 -1.68 1.97 16.48
CA LEU A 60 -3.14 2.02 16.45
C LEU A 60 -3.64 2.93 15.32
N TYR A 61 -3.06 4.12 15.15
CA TYR A 61 -3.40 5.04 14.07
C TYR A 61 -3.16 4.41 12.69
N PHE A 62 -1.98 3.84 12.45
CA PHE A 62 -1.65 3.21 11.17
C PHE A 62 -2.54 2.01 10.86
N ALA A 63 -2.83 1.16 11.84
CA ALA A 63 -3.66 -0.01 11.64
C ALA A 63 -5.11 0.37 11.29
N ASN A 64 -5.69 1.36 11.97
CA ASN A 64 -7.03 1.86 11.62
C ASN A 64 -7.05 2.47 10.22
N ARG A 65 -6.05 3.28 9.88
CA ARG A 65 -5.96 3.92 8.55
C ARG A 65 -5.80 2.89 7.43
N GLU A 66 -4.95 1.89 7.63
CA GLU A 66 -4.75 0.80 6.67
C GLU A 66 -6.05 0.00 6.50
N GLN A 67 -6.73 -0.33 7.60
CA GLN A 67 -7.99 -1.06 7.55
C GLN A 67 -9.08 -0.28 6.81
N GLU A 68 -9.23 1.01 7.10
CA GLU A 68 -10.20 1.88 6.41
C GLU A 68 -9.91 2.00 4.92
N THR A 69 -8.63 2.10 4.57
CA THR A 69 -8.17 2.08 3.17
C THR A 69 -8.61 0.79 2.47
N LEU A 70 -8.41 -0.37 3.09
CA LEU A 70 -8.80 -1.67 2.53
C LEU A 70 -10.32 -1.87 2.48
N ARG A 71 -11.08 -1.28 3.40
CA ARG A 71 -12.55 -1.33 3.40
C ARG A 71 -13.17 -0.49 2.29
N THR A 72 -12.60 0.68 2.03
CA THR A 72 -13.06 1.62 0.98
C THR A 72 -12.45 1.35 -0.39
N GLN A 73 -11.49 0.42 -0.49
CA GLN A 73 -10.85 0.05 -1.76
C GLN A 73 -11.85 -0.43 -2.84
N PRO A 74 -12.81 -1.34 -2.56
CA PRO A 74 -13.76 -1.80 -3.57
C PRO A 74 -14.57 -0.68 -4.22
N GLU A 75 -14.98 0.33 -3.46
CA GLU A 75 -15.71 1.49 -3.98
C GLU A 75 -14.83 2.35 -4.90
N ARG A 76 -13.55 2.50 -4.56
CA ARG A 76 -12.58 3.24 -5.39
C ARG A 76 -12.30 2.48 -6.69
N ASP A 77 -12.14 1.17 -6.61
CA ASP A 77 -11.91 0.30 -7.76
C ASP A 77 -13.13 0.29 -8.68
N GLN A 78 -14.34 0.26 -8.13
CA GLN A 78 -15.58 0.38 -8.91
C GLN A 78 -15.68 1.73 -9.64
N LYS A 79 -15.38 2.84 -8.94
CA LYS A 79 -15.36 4.18 -9.57
C LYS A 79 -14.35 4.24 -10.71
N LEU A 80 -13.17 3.65 -10.53
CA LEU A 80 -12.14 3.59 -11.56
C LEU A 80 -12.59 2.75 -12.77
N ARG A 81 -13.24 1.61 -12.54
CA ARG A 81 -13.79 0.75 -13.61
C ARG A 81 -14.82 1.50 -14.45
N ILE A 82 -15.76 2.21 -13.82
CA ILE A 82 -16.76 3.01 -14.53
C ILE A 82 -16.10 4.10 -15.40
N GLN A 83 -15.03 4.73 -14.92
CA GLN A 83 -14.28 5.73 -15.70
C GLN A 83 -13.55 5.10 -16.88
N LEU A 84 -12.89 3.95 -16.67
CA LEU A 84 -12.22 3.20 -17.73
C LEU A 84 -13.21 2.74 -18.80
N ASP A 85 -14.36 2.19 -18.40
CA ASP A 85 -15.42 1.77 -19.34
C ASP A 85 -15.92 2.94 -20.20
N ARG A 86 -16.04 4.12 -19.60
CA ARG A 86 -16.40 5.34 -20.33
C ARG A 86 -15.31 5.72 -21.34
N MET A 87 -14.05 5.73 -20.95
CA MET A 87 -12.93 6.05 -21.84
C MET A 87 -12.83 5.05 -23.00
N ILE A 88 -13.04 3.75 -22.73
CA ILE A 88 -13.08 2.71 -23.75
C ILE A 88 -14.23 2.95 -24.73
N HIS A 89 -15.41 3.33 -24.22
CA HIS A 89 -16.57 3.65 -25.05
C HIS A 89 -16.32 4.86 -25.95
N GLU A 90 -15.80 5.96 -25.40
CA GLU A 90 -15.44 7.18 -26.13
C GLU A 90 -14.37 6.88 -27.19
N ASN A 91 -13.33 6.12 -26.83
CA ASN A 91 -12.30 5.70 -27.77
C ASN A 91 -12.87 4.84 -28.90
N ARG A 92 -13.80 3.92 -28.61
CA ARG A 92 -14.46 3.12 -29.65
C ARG A 92 -15.25 4.01 -30.63
N GLN A 93 -15.99 5.00 -30.13
CA GLN A 93 -16.71 5.94 -30.98
C GLN A 93 -15.75 6.75 -31.87
N TRP A 94 -14.65 7.22 -31.30
CA TRP A 94 -13.61 7.95 -32.03
C TRP A 94 -12.97 7.09 -33.13
N MET A 95 -12.63 5.83 -32.82
CA MET A 95 -12.08 4.87 -33.78
C MET A 95 -13.06 4.58 -34.92
N GLU A 96 -14.35 4.43 -34.64
CA GLU A 96 -15.37 4.24 -35.69
C GLU A 96 -15.47 5.44 -36.63
N GLN A 97 -15.32 6.67 -36.11
CA GLN A 97 -15.26 7.86 -36.96
C GLN A 97 -13.98 7.89 -37.78
N TYR A 98 -12.83 7.61 -37.17
CA TYR A 98 -11.55 7.51 -37.88
C TYR A 98 -11.58 6.50 -39.04
N TYR A 99 -12.23 5.34 -38.85
CA TYR A 99 -12.40 4.34 -39.91
C TYR A 99 -13.37 4.75 -41.02
N ARG A 100 -14.35 5.60 -40.74
CA ARG A 100 -15.21 6.17 -41.80
C ARG A 100 -14.41 7.12 -42.68
N ASP A 101 -13.60 7.97 -42.05
CA ASP A 101 -12.78 8.96 -42.75
C ASP A 101 -11.60 8.30 -43.48
N ASN A 102 -11.12 7.14 -42.98
CA ASN A 102 -10.00 6.38 -43.54
C ASN A 102 -10.34 4.88 -43.65
N PRO A 103 -11.13 4.45 -44.65
CA PRO A 103 -11.59 3.06 -44.76
C PRO A 103 -10.48 2.03 -44.89
N SER A 104 -9.36 2.39 -45.54
CA SER A 104 -8.18 1.53 -45.70
C SER A 104 -7.45 1.23 -44.39
N SER A 105 -7.64 2.07 -43.36
CA SER A 105 -7.05 1.89 -42.03
C SER A 105 -7.83 0.88 -41.17
N ARG A 106 -9.02 0.43 -41.62
CA ARG A 106 -9.85 -0.49 -40.84
C ARG A 106 -9.19 -1.87 -40.74
N PRO A 107 -9.07 -2.44 -39.53
CA PRO A 107 -8.53 -3.78 -39.36
C PRO A 107 -9.34 -4.82 -40.14
N SER A 108 -8.65 -5.87 -40.59
CA SER A 108 -9.30 -7.00 -41.25
C SER A 108 -10.32 -7.69 -40.31
N PRO A 109 -11.35 -8.37 -40.85
CA PRO A 109 -12.27 -9.15 -40.03
C PRO A 109 -11.58 -10.17 -39.11
N ALA A 110 -10.52 -10.84 -39.60
CA ALA A 110 -9.73 -11.78 -38.82
C ALA A 110 -9.01 -11.09 -37.65
N THR A 111 -8.45 -9.89 -37.87
CA THR A 111 -7.82 -9.09 -36.81
C THR A 111 -8.85 -8.65 -35.76
N MET A 112 -10.03 -8.19 -36.19
CA MET A 112 -11.11 -7.81 -35.25
C MET A 112 -11.56 -8.99 -34.41
N GLN A 113 -11.74 -10.18 -35.02
CA GLN A 113 -12.09 -11.39 -34.29
C GLN A 113 -11.00 -11.81 -33.30
N SER A 114 -9.72 -11.75 -33.71
CA SER A 114 -8.59 -12.03 -32.81
C SER A 114 -8.56 -11.07 -31.62
N ASN A 115 -8.83 -9.78 -31.84
CA ASN A 115 -8.87 -8.80 -30.76
C ASN A 115 -10.05 -9.06 -29.82
N ALA A 116 -11.23 -9.39 -30.36
CA ALA A 116 -12.39 -9.73 -29.53
C ALA A 116 -12.13 -10.97 -28.65
N LEU A 117 -11.45 -12.00 -29.19
CA LEU A 117 -11.07 -13.19 -28.42
C LEU A 117 -10.05 -12.86 -27.33
N ARG A 118 -9.08 -11.98 -27.61
CA ARG A 118 -8.14 -11.48 -26.59
C ARG A 118 -8.85 -10.71 -25.49
N GLU A 119 -9.74 -9.79 -25.83
CA GLU A 119 -10.54 -9.06 -24.84
C GLU A 119 -11.37 -10.01 -23.96
N MET A 120 -11.87 -11.12 -24.50
CA MET A 120 -12.58 -12.13 -23.70
C MET A 120 -11.63 -12.88 -22.76
N ALA A 121 -10.45 -13.28 -23.23
CA ALA A 121 -9.44 -13.93 -22.41
C ALA A 121 -8.98 -13.01 -21.26
N ASP A 122 -8.64 -11.75 -21.58
CA ASP A 122 -8.20 -10.74 -20.61
C ASP A 122 -9.26 -10.53 -19.51
N ARG A 123 -10.55 -10.52 -19.85
CA ARG A 123 -11.64 -10.42 -18.86
C ARG A 123 -11.70 -11.60 -17.90
N ILE A 124 -11.46 -12.81 -18.40
CA ILE A 124 -11.46 -14.02 -17.58
C ILE A 124 -10.28 -13.96 -16.60
N GLU A 125 -9.07 -13.68 -17.11
CA GLU A 125 -7.86 -13.55 -16.28
C GLU A 125 -8.04 -12.45 -15.23
N GLN A 126 -8.60 -11.31 -15.62
CA GLN A 126 -8.85 -10.20 -14.69
C GLN A 126 -9.84 -10.58 -13.58
N ALA A 127 -10.89 -11.34 -13.90
CA ALA A 127 -11.85 -11.80 -12.90
C ALA A 127 -11.21 -12.75 -11.87
N GLU A 128 -10.31 -13.63 -12.30
CA GLU A 128 -9.56 -14.52 -11.39
C GLU A 128 -8.59 -13.72 -10.50
N LEU A 129 -7.86 -12.78 -11.08
CA LEU A 129 -6.97 -11.89 -10.32
C LEU A 129 -7.75 -11.06 -9.28
N ASP A 130 -8.91 -10.53 -9.66
CA ASP A 130 -9.77 -9.76 -8.75
C ASP A 130 -10.21 -10.59 -7.53
N GLN A 131 -10.51 -11.88 -7.73
CA GLN A 131 -10.84 -12.80 -6.65
C GLN A 131 -9.65 -13.03 -5.69
N ILE A 132 -8.45 -13.24 -6.24
CA ILE A 132 -7.23 -13.44 -5.45
C ILE A 132 -6.93 -12.18 -4.61
N LEU A 133 -7.02 -11.01 -5.24
CA LEU A 133 -6.80 -9.73 -4.56
C LEU A 133 -7.84 -9.49 -3.45
N ASP A 134 -9.11 -9.82 -3.67
CA ASP A 134 -10.14 -9.70 -2.63
C ASP A 134 -9.90 -10.65 -1.46
N GLN A 135 -9.43 -11.88 -1.71
CA GLN A 135 -9.04 -12.81 -0.65
C GLN A 135 -7.87 -12.27 0.20
N ILE A 136 -6.83 -11.74 -0.45
CA ILE A 136 -5.69 -11.12 0.24
C ILE A 136 -6.16 -9.93 1.08
N ARG A 137 -7.00 -9.06 0.50
CA ARG A 137 -7.59 -7.90 1.17
C ARG A 137 -8.36 -8.30 2.43
N ARG A 138 -9.27 -9.27 2.32
CA ARG A 138 -10.07 -9.78 3.46
C ARG A 138 -9.18 -10.39 4.53
N LYS A 139 -8.19 -11.21 4.13
CA LYS A 139 -7.22 -11.78 5.07
C LYS A 139 -6.48 -10.69 5.83
N ARG A 140 -6.02 -9.65 5.12
CA ARG A 140 -5.33 -8.52 5.75
C ARG A 140 -6.22 -7.72 6.69
N ILE A 141 -7.49 -7.50 6.34
CA ILE A 141 -8.47 -6.85 7.24
C ILE A 141 -8.61 -7.64 8.55
N ASN A 142 -8.73 -8.97 8.46
CA ASN A 142 -8.83 -9.83 9.65
C ASN A 142 -7.56 -9.79 10.51
N GLU A 143 -6.37 -9.77 9.89
CA GLU A 143 -5.11 -9.59 10.61
C GLU A 143 -5.07 -8.24 11.34
N LEU A 144 -5.50 -7.16 10.67
CA LEU A 144 -5.56 -5.83 11.25
C LEU A 144 -6.54 -5.76 12.42
N ASP A 145 -7.68 -6.46 12.37
CA ASP A 145 -8.62 -6.54 13.50
C ASP A 145 -7.96 -7.11 14.76
N LEU A 146 -7.12 -8.14 14.62
CA LEU A 146 -6.36 -8.73 15.73
C LEU A 146 -5.28 -7.76 16.23
N ILE A 147 -4.51 -7.17 15.31
CA ILE A 147 -3.46 -6.20 15.65
C ILE A 147 -4.04 -5.00 16.39
N LEU A 148 -5.21 -4.49 15.97
CA LEU A 148 -5.89 -3.38 16.63
C LEU A 148 -6.24 -3.70 18.09
N GLN A 149 -6.63 -4.94 18.40
CA GLN A 149 -6.89 -5.35 19.78
C GLN A 149 -5.62 -5.34 20.63
N VAL A 150 -4.52 -5.86 20.08
CA VAL A 150 -3.21 -5.83 20.75
C VAL A 150 -2.77 -4.39 21.02
N CYS A 151 -2.80 -3.52 20.00
CA CYS A 151 -2.41 -2.12 20.13
C CYS A 151 -3.28 -1.38 21.16
N LYS A 152 -4.60 -1.61 21.18
CA LYS A 152 -5.50 -1.02 22.19
C LYS A 152 -5.18 -1.46 23.61
N HIS A 153 -4.77 -2.71 23.80
CA HIS A 153 -4.39 -3.22 25.11
C HIS A 153 -3.05 -2.62 25.60
N ARG A 154 -2.09 -2.45 24.68
CA ARG A 154 -0.73 -1.94 24.96
C ARG A 154 -0.65 -0.42 25.06
N ALA A 155 -1.58 0.32 24.45
CA ALA A 155 -1.58 1.79 24.47
C ALA A 155 -2.18 2.42 25.74
N LYS A 156 -2.18 1.68 26.87
CA LYS A 156 -2.70 2.10 28.18
C LYS A 156 -1.56 2.53 29.10
#